data_AF-A0AA35VK01-F1
#
_entry.id   AF-A0AA35VK01-F1
#
_cell.length_a   1.000
_cell.length_b   1.000
_cell.length_c   1.000
_cell.angle_alpha   90.00
_cell.angle_beta   90.00
_cell.angle_gamma   90.00
#
_symmetry.space_group_name_H-M   'P 1'
#
loop_
_entity.id
_entity.type
_entity.pdbx_description
1 polymer ?
#
loop_
_entity_poly.entity_id
_entity_poly.type
_entity_poly.pdbx_seq_one_letter_code
_entity_poly.pdbx_strand_id
1 'polypeptide(L)'
;MDSQSETQQSEQDKLNDFGRITLQMAKYGQNMSNNLHSTFANMTIQGWIRLIVIVGGYMLLRPYALKYLGKRQFESMEEQERKDREEEEKRGAKISPNQLRGQNGAAINLDEDEDEFFEEDEGKSSATRWGQKARIRQRKMIKELMEREERRLQDEKDDKDIEDLLED
;
A
#
# COMPACT_ATOMS: atom_id res chain seq x y z
N MET A 1 -9.11 34.98 -19.39
CA MET A 1 -10.31 34.80 -18.53
C MET A 1 -10.76 33.33 -18.56
N ASP A 2 -9.85 32.40 -18.90
CA ASP A 2 -10.22 31.08 -19.44
C ASP A 2 -9.98 29.91 -18.47
N SER A 3 -9.14 30.11 -17.44
CA SER A 3 -8.82 29.06 -16.46
C SER A 3 -9.94 28.79 -15.44
N GLN A 4 -10.81 29.78 -15.17
CA GLN A 4 -11.92 29.62 -14.23
C GLN A 4 -13.13 28.91 -14.86
N SER A 5 -13.29 28.99 -16.19
CA SER A 5 -14.35 28.30 -16.93
C SER A 5 -14.06 26.80 -17.11
N GLU A 6 -12.80 26.42 -17.33
CA GLU A 6 -12.40 25.01 -17.51
C GLU A 6 -12.55 24.22 -16.19
N THR A 7 -12.23 24.85 -15.07
CA THR A 7 -12.34 24.22 -13.74
C THR A 7 -13.81 23.93 -13.41
N GLN A 8 -14.73 24.86 -13.70
CA GLN A 8 -16.17 24.70 -13.44
C GLN A 8 -16.82 23.63 -14.34
N GLN A 9 -16.41 23.53 -15.60
CA GLN A 9 -16.89 22.47 -16.49
C GLN A 9 -16.44 21.08 -16.03
N SER A 10 -15.19 20.96 -15.56
CA SER A 10 -14.65 19.69 -15.06
C SER A 10 -15.35 19.18 -13.79
N GLU A 11 -15.84 20.08 -12.93
CA GLU A 11 -16.60 19.69 -11.73
C GLU A 11 -18.05 19.30 -12.07
N GLN A 12 -18.69 19.99 -13.02
CA GLN A 12 -20.02 19.63 -13.51
C GLN A 12 -20.03 18.27 -14.22
N ASP A 13 -19.00 17.96 -15.02
CA ASP A 13 -18.85 16.65 -15.64
C ASP A 13 -18.69 15.53 -14.60
N LYS A 14 -17.89 15.75 -13.55
CA LYS A 14 -17.77 14.80 -12.43
C LYS A 14 -19.10 14.59 -11.72
N LEU A 15 -19.84 15.66 -11.44
CA LEU A 15 -21.18 15.59 -10.81
C LEU A 15 -22.18 14.83 -11.71
N ASN A 16 -22.13 15.03 -13.02
CA ASN A 16 -22.93 14.30 -13.99
C ASN A 16 -22.52 12.82 -14.11
N ASP A 17 -21.23 12.51 -13.97
CA ASP A 17 -20.73 11.13 -13.96
C ASP A 17 -21.14 10.38 -12.69
N PHE A 18 -21.15 11.03 -11.51
CA PHE A 18 -21.75 10.45 -10.30
C PHE A 18 -23.25 10.18 -10.48
N GLY A 19 -23.98 11.09 -11.14
CA GLY A 19 -25.37 10.89 -11.54
C GLY A 19 -25.55 9.67 -12.46
N ARG A 20 -24.66 9.49 -13.44
CA ARG A 20 -24.68 8.33 -14.35
C ARG A 20 -24.34 7.04 -13.62
N ILE A 21 -23.38 7.04 -12.70
CA ILE A 21 -23.00 5.87 -11.91
C ILE A 21 -24.13 5.47 -10.96
N THR A 22 -24.77 6.44 -10.31
CA THR A 22 -25.92 6.17 -9.43
C THR A 22 -27.14 5.67 -10.21
N LEU A 23 -27.44 6.24 -11.38
CA LEU A 23 -28.48 5.73 -12.28
C LEU A 23 -28.17 4.31 -12.78
N GLN A 24 -26.91 4.04 -13.12
CA GLN A 24 -26.46 2.69 -13.48
C GLN A 24 -26.63 1.74 -12.30
N MET A 25 -26.15 2.09 -11.10
CA MET A 25 -26.33 1.27 -9.90
C MET A 25 -27.80 1.03 -9.57
N ALA A 26 -28.66 2.04 -9.69
CA ALA A 26 -30.09 1.89 -9.45
C ALA A 26 -30.73 0.91 -10.46
N LYS A 27 -30.40 1.05 -11.75
CA LYS A 27 -30.87 0.14 -12.80
C LYS A 27 -30.37 -1.29 -12.61
N TYR A 28 -29.08 -1.47 -12.30
CA TYR A 28 -28.52 -2.79 -12.02
C TYR A 28 -29.06 -3.39 -10.72
N GLY A 29 -29.24 -2.57 -9.68
CA GLY A 29 -29.79 -2.99 -8.39
C GLY A 29 -31.22 -3.47 -8.49
N GLN A 30 -32.08 -2.76 -9.23
CA GLN A 30 -33.48 -3.14 -9.42
C GLN A 30 -33.62 -4.41 -10.29
N ASN A 31 -32.79 -4.56 -11.31
CA ASN A 31 -32.76 -5.80 -12.11
C ASN A 31 -32.20 -6.96 -11.29
N MET A 32 -31.16 -6.73 -10.50
CA MET A 32 -30.54 -7.74 -9.65
C MET A 32 -31.49 -8.20 -8.54
N SER A 33 -32.19 -7.30 -7.86
CA SER A 33 -33.16 -7.68 -6.82
C SER A 33 -34.32 -8.51 -7.38
N ASN A 34 -34.88 -8.11 -8.53
CA ASN A 34 -35.96 -8.84 -9.18
C ASN A 34 -35.50 -10.22 -9.68
N ASN A 35 -34.30 -10.31 -10.28
CA ASN A 35 -33.75 -11.57 -10.76
C ASN A 35 -33.36 -12.52 -9.61
N LEU A 36 -32.77 -11.99 -8.53
CA LEU A 36 -32.46 -12.78 -7.34
C LEU A 36 -33.75 -13.26 -6.66
N HIS A 37 -34.73 -12.38 -6.47
CA HIS A 37 -36.00 -12.75 -5.87
C HIS A 37 -36.72 -13.83 -6.69
N SER A 38 -36.78 -13.69 -8.01
CA SER A 38 -37.32 -14.72 -8.90
C SER A 38 -36.56 -16.04 -8.79
N THR A 39 -35.22 -16.00 -8.68
CA THR A 39 -34.37 -17.19 -8.51
C THR A 39 -34.63 -17.89 -7.18
N PHE A 40 -34.82 -17.14 -6.08
CA PHE A 40 -35.14 -17.71 -4.77
C PHE A 40 -36.59 -18.19 -4.66
N ALA A 41 -37.54 -17.47 -5.26
CA ALA A 41 -38.96 -17.79 -5.22
C ALA A 41 -39.32 -18.99 -6.10
N ASN A 42 -38.68 -19.15 -7.25
CA ASN A 42 -38.91 -20.28 -8.16
C ASN A 42 -37.94 -21.45 -7.94
N MET A 43 -37.24 -21.49 -6.79
CA MET A 43 -36.24 -22.51 -6.53
C MET A 43 -36.88 -23.85 -6.14
N THR A 44 -36.40 -24.95 -6.75
CA THR A 44 -36.84 -26.30 -6.38
C THR A 44 -36.20 -26.74 -5.05
N ILE A 45 -36.80 -27.74 -4.37
CA ILE A 45 -36.25 -28.32 -3.13
C ILE A 45 -34.80 -28.79 -3.32
N GLN A 46 -34.48 -29.34 -4.48
CA GLN A 46 -33.12 -29.78 -4.82
C GLN A 46 -32.12 -28.61 -4.84
N GLY A 47 -32.55 -27.43 -5.29
CA GLY A 47 -31.75 -26.20 -5.27
C GLY A 47 -31.42 -25.74 -3.85
N TRP A 48 -32.41 -25.77 -2.96
CA TRP A 48 -32.22 -25.45 -1.53
C TRP A 48 -31.23 -26.40 -0.85
N ILE A 49 -31.34 -27.71 -1.10
CA ILE A 49 -30.40 -28.69 -0.55
C ILE A 49 -28.97 -28.41 -1.05
N ARG A 50 -28.79 -28.16 -2.35
CA ARG A 50 -27.47 -27.83 -2.92
C ARG A 50 -26.90 -26.54 -2.29
N LEU A 51 -27.72 -25.51 -2.10
CA LEU A 51 -27.31 -24.25 -1.46
C LEU A 51 -26.84 -24.50 -0.02
N ILE A 52 -27.61 -25.25 0.77
CA ILE A 52 -27.26 -25.60 2.15
C ILE A 52 -25.97 -26.41 2.19
N VAL A 53 -25.77 -27.38 1.29
CA VAL A 53 -24.53 -28.17 1.23
C VAL A 53 -23.32 -27.30 0.89
N ILE A 54 -23.45 -26.37 -0.06
CA ILE A 54 -22.33 -25.47 -0.42
C ILE A 54 -22.03 -24.52 0.74
N VAL A 55 -23.04 -23.86 1.31
CA VAL A 55 -22.85 -22.87 2.38
C VAL A 55 -22.41 -23.55 3.67
N GLY A 56 -23.10 -24.60 4.10
CA GLY A 56 -22.74 -25.40 5.27
C GLY A 56 -21.39 -26.09 5.10
N GLY A 57 -21.12 -26.62 3.90
CA GLY A 57 -19.83 -27.18 3.52
C GLY A 57 -18.71 -26.15 3.59
N TYR A 58 -18.91 -24.92 3.10
CA TYR A 58 -17.94 -23.83 3.20
C TYR A 58 -17.70 -23.39 4.65
N MET A 59 -18.76 -23.25 5.45
CA MET A 59 -18.65 -22.92 6.88
C MET A 59 -17.85 -23.96 7.66
N LEU A 60 -18.01 -25.26 7.32
CA LEU A 60 -17.17 -26.31 7.89
C LEU A 60 -15.77 -26.34 7.29
N LEU A 61 -15.63 -26.19 5.97
CA LEU A 61 -14.34 -26.28 5.29
C LEU A 61 -13.39 -25.18 5.75
N ARG A 62 -13.87 -23.94 5.95
CA ARG A 62 -13.04 -22.78 6.31
C ARG A 62 -12.13 -23.01 7.53
N PRO A 63 -12.61 -23.41 8.73
CA PRO A 63 -11.74 -23.61 9.89
C PRO A 63 -10.73 -24.75 9.68
N TYR A 64 -11.09 -25.80 8.95
CA TYR A 64 -10.14 -26.89 8.66
C TYR A 64 -9.11 -26.48 7.61
N ALA A 65 -9.55 -25.85 6.52
CA ALA A 65 -8.66 -25.30 5.50
C ALA A 65 -7.64 -24.34 6.11
N LEU A 66 -8.07 -23.43 6.99
CA LEU A 66 -7.17 -22.52 7.72
C LEU A 66 -6.16 -23.27 8.61
N LYS A 67 -6.56 -24.34 9.29
CA LYS A 67 -5.63 -25.18 10.08
C LYS A 67 -4.57 -25.86 9.21
N TYR A 68 -4.96 -26.39 8.05
CA TYR A 68 -4.02 -27.05 7.14
C TYR A 68 -3.10 -26.06 6.41
N LEU A 69 -3.64 -24.93 5.96
CA LEU A 69 -2.87 -23.84 5.35
C LEU A 69 -1.91 -23.20 6.36
N GLY A 70 -2.36 -22.95 7.59
CA GLY A 70 -1.54 -22.38 8.65
C GLY A 70 -0.37 -23.28 9.06
N LYS A 71 -0.57 -24.61 9.10
CA LYS A 71 0.54 -25.56 9.33
C LYS A 71 1.60 -25.48 8.24
N ARG A 72 1.18 -25.40 6.98
CA ARG A 72 2.10 -25.27 5.85
C ARG A 72 2.87 -23.95 5.84
N GLN A 73 2.21 -22.86 6.22
CA GLN A 73 2.86 -21.55 6.36
C GLN A 73 3.86 -21.55 7.51
N PHE A 74 3.51 -22.14 8.66
CA PHE A 74 4.40 -22.25 9.81
C PHE A 74 5.64 -23.08 9.48
N GLU A 75 5.48 -24.22 8.81
CA GLU A 75 6.59 -25.08 8.38
C GLU A 75 7.52 -24.37 7.38
N SER A 76 6.98 -23.57 6.46
CA SER A 76 7.79 -22.76 5.54
C SER A 76 8.52 -21.60 6.23
N MET A 77 7.92 -21.00 7.26
CA MET A 77 8.54 -19.94 8.05
C MET A 77 9.64 -20.52 8.95
N GLU A 78 9.43 -21.67 9.57
CA GLU A 78 10.44 -22.34 10.40
C GLU A 78 11.66 -22.79 9.57
N GLU A 79 11.45 -23.22 8.32
CA GLU A 79 12.55 -23.55 7.42
C GLU A 79 13.32 -22.31 6.94
N GLN A 80 12.64 -21.16 6.79
CA GLN A 80 13.27 -19.87 6.51
C GLN A 80 14.05 -19.38 7.74
N GLU A 81 13.42 -19.30 8.91
CA GLU A 81 14.06 -18.90 10.17
C GLU A 81 15.28 -19.77 10.52
N ARG A 82 15.27 -21.08 10.20
CA ARG A 82 16.46 -21.94 10.38
C ARG A 82 17.60 -21.56 9.44
N LYS A 83 17.30 -21.30 8.16
CA LYS A 83 18.31 -20.89 7.17
C LYS A 83 18.86 -19.51 7.52
N ASP A 84 17.98 -18.60 7.92
CA ASP A 84 18.34 -17.25 8.32
C ASP A 84 19.16 -17.25 9.60
N ARG A 85 18.82 -18.07 10.61
CA ARG A 85 19.65 -18.24 11.82
C ARG A 85 21.03 -18.84 11.51
N GLU A 86 21.13 -19.80 10.59
CA GLU A 86 22.41 -20.34 10.14
C GLU A 86 23.25 -19.32 9.35
N GLU A 87 22.62 -18.35 8.70
CA GLU A 87 23.28 -17.23 8.02
C GLU A 87 23.65 -16.10 9.00
N GLU A 88 22.79 -15.80 9.97
CA GLU A 88 23.02 -14.86 11.05
C GLU A 88 24.12 -15.32 11.99
N GLU A 89 24.26 -16.60 12.30
CA GLU A 89 25.39 -17.11 13.08
C GLU A 89 26.73 -16.92 12.33
N LYS A 90 26.70 -17.03 11.00
CA LYS A 90 27.87 -16.75 10.13
C LYS A 90 28.15 -15.24 10.00
N ARG A 91 27.13 -14.39 10.04
CA ARG A 91 27.25 -12.91 9.98
C ARG A 91 27.59 -12.29 11.34
N GLY A 92 26.95 -12.75 12.41
CA GLY A 92 27.14 -12.34 13.81
C GLY A 92 28.51 -12.68 14.36
N ALA A 93 29.17 -13.73 13.86
CA ALA A 93 30.58 -13.99 14.13
C ALA A 93 31.53 -12.88 13.60
N LYS A 94 31.05 -11.98 12.73
CA LYS A 94 31.80 -10.84 12.17
C LYS A 94 31.41 -9.48 12.77
N ILE A 95 30.36 -9.41 13.60
CA ILE A 95 29.90 -8.14 14.18
C ILE A 95 30.61 -7.92 15.52
N SER A 96 31.39 -6.83 15.60
CA SER A 96 32.11 -6.47 16.81
C SER A 96 31.17 -5.84 17.84
N PRO A 97 31.28 -6.16 19.15
CA PRO A 97 30.45 -5.60 20.22
C PRO A 97 30.39 -4.07 20.27
N ASN A 98 31.39 -3.39 19.68
CA ASN A 98 31.42 -1.94 19.62
C ASN A 98 30.36 -1.33 18.68
N GLN A 99 29.85 -2.10 17.71
CA GLN A 99 28.80 -1.66 16.77
C GLN A 99 27.41 -1.62 17.44
N LEU A 100 27.14 -2.49 18.42
CA LEU A 100 25.86 -2.50 19.15
C LEU A 100 25.70 -1.33 20.13
N ARG A 101 26.80 -0.70 20.56
CA ARG A 101 26.78 0.42 21.51
C ARG A 101 26.33 1.75 20.88
N GLY A 102 26.35 1.87 19.54
CA GLY A 102 25.87 3.05 18.83
C GLY A 102 24.37 3.07 18.55
N GLN A 103 23.70 1.91 18.59
CA GLN A 103 22.32 1.76 18.09
C GLN A 103 21.23 2.13 19.14
N ASN A 104 21.62 2.36 20.39
CA ASN A 104 20.68 2.66 21.48
C ASN A 104 20.58 4.14 21.88
N GLY A 105 21.16 5.08 21.11
CA GLY A 105 21.06 6.49 21.50
C GLY A 105 21.66 7.56 20.59
N ALA A 106 22.34 7.22 19.50
CA ALA A 106 22.77 8.23 18.52
C ALA A 106 21.86 8.13 17.29
N ALA A 107 21.34 9.29 16.89
CA ALA A 107 20.57 9.54 15.68
C ALA A 107 20.76 8.46 14.61
N ILE A 108 19.67 7.79 14.26
CA ILE A 108 19.53 7.18 12.94
C ILE A 108 19.81 8.34 11.97
N ASN A 109 21.01 8.39 11.40
CA ASN A 109 21.29 9.23 10.25
C ASN A 109 20.40 8.67 9.14
N LEU A 110 19.24 9.31 8.96
CA LEU A 110 18.28 9.06 7.88
C LEU A 110 18.75 9.73 6.59
N ASP A 111 20.05 9.75 6.35
CA ASP A 111 20.63 10.35 5.16
C ASP A 111 21.40 9.26 4.40
N GLU A 112 20.88 9.03 3.19
CA GLU A 112 21.49 8.49 1.98
C GLU A 112 21.36 7.01 1.58
N ASP A 113 21.09 6.04 2.46
CA ASP A 113 21.07 4.62 2.02
C ASP A 113 19.78 3.85 2.40
N GLU A 114 18.63 4.49 2.28
CA GLU A 114 17.31 3.90 2.59
C GLU A 114 16.78 2.93 1.50
N ASP A 115 17.56 2.50 0.52
CA ASP A 115 17.14 1.48 -0.44
C ASP A 115 17.57 0.06 -0.03
N GLU A 116 18.52 -0.08 0.91
CA GLU A 116 19.05 -1.40 1.34
C GLU A 116 18.53 -1.85 2.74
N PHE A 117 18.00 -0.92 3.56
CA PHE A 117 17.54 -1.23 4.93
C PHE A 117 16.09 -1.73 5.03
N PHE A 118 15.34 -1.81 3.92
CA PHE A 118 13.94 -2.26 3.94
C PHE A 118 13.75 -3.78 3.86
N GLU A 119 14.84 -4.57 3.78
CA GLU A 119 14.76 -6.03 3.64
C GLU A 119 14.79 -6.84 4.95
N GLU A 120 15.10 -6.26 6.11
CA GLU A 120 15.33 -7.07 7.35
C GLU A 120 14.68 -6.44 8.61
N ASP A 121 13.36 -6.21 8.62
CA ASP A 121 12.61 -5.97 9.89
C ASP A 121 11.33 -6.84 9.91
N GLU A 122 11.54 -8.13 10.18
CA GLU A 122 10.51 -9.19 10.22
C GLU A 122 9.54 -9.11 11.42
N GLY A 123 9.68 -8.12 12.30
CA GLY A 123 8.88 -8.02 13.52
C GLY A 123 7.51 -7.34 13.38
N LYS A 124 7.18 -6.73 12.23
CA LYS A 124 5.99 -5.87 12.10
C LYS A 124 4.94 -6.46 11.14
N SER A 125 3.72 -6.63 11.64
CA SER A 125 2.58 -7.19 10.91
C SER A 125 2.38 -6.55 9.53
N SER A 126 1.90 -7.32 8.53
CA SER A 126 1.64 -6.84 7.16
C SER A 126 0.70 -5.62 7.11
N ALA A 127 -0.15 -5.43 8.12
CA ALA A 127 -1.03 -4.28 8.26
C ALA A 127 -0.28 -2.99 8.68
N THR A 128 0.92 -3.08 9.25
CA THR A 128 1.73 -1.91 9.59
C THR A 128 2.56 -1.44 8.37
N ARG A 129 2.91 -2.37 7.46
CA ARG A 129 3.76 -2.10 6.28
C ARG A 129 3.10 -1.20 5.22
N TRP A 130 1.79 -1.32 4.97
CA TRP A 130 1.11 -0.52 3.95
C TRP A 130 0.99 0.96 4.33
N GLY A 131 0.81 1.27 5.62
CA GLY A 131 0.78 2.64 6.12
C GLY A 131 2.16 3.31 6.14
N GLN A 132 3.21 2.56 6.48
CA GLN A 132 4.57 3.09 6.52
C GLN A 132 5.09 3.45 5.12
N LYS A 133 4.91 2.56 4.13
CA LYS A 133 5.33 2.81 2.73
C LYS A 133 4.57 3.98 2.07
N ALA A 134 3.33 4.24 2.47
CA ALA A 134 2.58 5.40 2.02
C ALA A 134 3.15 6.70 2.60
N ARG A 135 3.47 6.72 3.90
CA ARG A 135 4.06 7.89 4.59
C ARG A 135 5.45 8.23 4.06
N ILE A 136 6.28 7.22 3.76
CA ILE A 136 7.61 7.44 3.17
C ILE A 136 7.50 8.10 1.79
N ARG A 137 6.61 7.59 0.93
CA ARG A 137 6.36 8.21 -0.39
C ARG A 137 5.84 9.64 -0.30
N GLN A 138 4.96 9.93 0.66
CA GLN A 138 4.49 11.30 0.92
C GLN A 138 5.64 12.23 1.34
N ARG A 139 6.53 11.77 2.22
CA ARG A 139 7.69 12.56 2.65
C ARG A 139 8.69 12.77 1.51
N LYS A 140 8.96 11.75 0.69
CA LYS A 140 9.84 11.86 -0.48
C LYS A 140 9.32 12.89 -1.49
N MET A 141 8.01 12.88 -1.76
CA MET A 141 7.37 13.86 -2.63
C MET A 141 7.49 15.29 -2.08
N ILE A 142 7.36 15.49 -0.77
CA ILE A 142 7.52 16.81 -0.12
C ILE A 142 8.99 17.27 -0.19
N LYS A 143 9.94 16.37 0.07
CA LYS A 143 11.38 16.65 -0.01
C LYS A 143 11.78 17.06 -1.44
N GLU A 144 11.31 16.32 -2.44
CA GLU A 144 11.55 16.61 -3.86
C GLU A 144 10.93 17.96 -4.29
N LEU A 145 9.75 18.29 -3.78
CA LEU A 145 9.11 19.58 -4.07
C LEU A 145 9.91 20.76 -3.48
N MET A 146 10.39 20.61 -2.25
CA MET A 146 11.21 21.62 -1.55
C MET A 146 12.57 21.79 -2.22
N GLU A 147 13.23 20.69 -2.58
CA GLU A 147 14.52 20.73 -3.28
C GLU A 147 14.40 21.38 -4.68
N ARG A 148 13.28 21.15 -5.38
CA ARG A 148 13.01 21.80 -6.67
C ARG A 148 12.79 23.30 -6.52
N GLU A 149 12.18 23.75 -5.43
CA GLU A 149 12.02 25.18 -5.14
C GLU A 149 13.35 25.83 -4.78
N GLU A 150 14.17 25.18 -3.95
CA GLU A 150 15.51 25.66 -3.61
C GLU A 150 16.43 25.75 -4.83
N ARG A 151 16.34 24.78 -5.74
CA ARG A 151 17.12 24.80 -6.99
C ARG A 151 16.72 25.96 -7.90
N ARG A 152 15.43 26.28 -8.01
CA ARG A 152 14.96 27.46 -8.76
C ARG A 152 15.47 28.77 -8.17
N LEU A 153 15.49 28.86 -6.84
CA LEU A 153 16.00 30.03 -6.12
C LEU A 153 17.52 30.18 -6.23
N GLN A 154 18.26 29.09 -6.39
CA GLN A 154 19.71 29.11 -6.67
C GLN A 154 19.98 29.55 -8.10
N ASP A 155 19.27 29.00 -9.09
CA ASP A 155 19.41 29.41 -10.49
C ASP A 155 19.13 30.92 -10.67
N GLU A 156 18.12 31.47 -9.97
CA GLU A 156 17.82 32.92 -9.98
C GLU A 156 18.85 33.80 -9.25
N LYS A 157 19.67 33.22 -8.37
CA LYS A 157 20.75 33.93 -7.67
C LYS A 157 22.05 33.87 -8.45
N ASP A 158 22.39 32.70 -8.99
CA ASP A 158 23.59 32.51 -9.81
C ASP A 158 23.51 33.38 -11.09
N ASP A 159 22.33 33.51 -11.71
CA ASP A 159 22.13 34.43 -12.84
C ASP A 159 22.36 35.91 -12.48
N LYS A 160 22.01 36.33 -11.25
CA LYS A 160 22.25 37.71 -10.77
C LYS A 160 23.71 37.96 -10.42
N ASP A 161 24.38 36.99 -9.81
CA ASP A 161 25.80 37.07 -9.48
C ASP A 161 26.68 37.09 -10.76
N ILE A 162 26.17 36.54 -11.88
CA ILE A 162 26.78 36.65 -13.21
C ILE A 162 26.51 38.02 -13.86
N GLU A 163 25.32 38.60 -13.68
CA GLU A 163 24.95 39.94 -14.20
C GLU A 163 25.86 41.04 -13.63
N ASP A 164 26.15 41.00 -12.33
CA ASP A 164 27.06 41.93 -11.65
C ASP A 164 28.53 41.82 -12.17
N LEU A 165 28.92 40.71 -12.79
CA LEU A 165 30.27 40.48 -13.31
C LEU A 165 30.48 40.99 -14.75
N LEU A 166 29.40 41.40 -15.43
CA LEU A 166 29.39 41.86 -16.83
C LEU A 166 29.26 43.39 -16.98
N GLU A 167 29.03 44.12 -15.88
CA GLU A 167 28.81 45.58 -15.86
C GLU A 167 30.09 46.43 -15.68
N ASP A 168 31.29 45.83 -15.85
CA ASP A 168 32.61 46.50 -15.77
C ASP A 168 33.46 46.33 -17.06
#